data_AF-A0A524AVK0-F1
#
_entry.id   AF-A0A524AVK0-F1
#
_cell.length_a   1.000
_cell.length_b   1.000
_cell.length_c   1.000
_cell.angle_alpha   90.00
_cell.angle_beta   90.00
_cell.angle_gamma   90.00
#
_symmetry.space_group_name_H-M   'P 1'
#
loop_
_entity.id
_entity.type
_entity.pdbx_description
1 polymer ?
#
loop_
_entity_poly.entity_id
_entity_poly.type
_entity_poly.pdbx_seq_one_letter_code
_entity_poly.pdbx_strand_id
1 'polypeptide(L)'
;MEELSVSDRTDVLLKALDNQIKSIEQGENREQQFFQWSTSLLLAAFGAVVALSDRSSALPFPILVKSLATVLVVVPVLLSIIWIFRRSRRSVRNAEAIERIEKALHLFKGEYYGTDSPYPEEWEGKLVESRLRRKTPVYYSLVMALMTICVVAVIWLVL
;
A
#
# COMPACT_ATOMS: atom_id res chain seq x y z
N MET A 1 -38.88 1.10 -17.23
CA MET A 1 -37.49 0.62 -17.20
C MET A 1 -36.85 1.14 -18.47
N GLU A 2 -36.12 2.24 -18.35
CA GLU A 2 -35.53 2.96 -19.48
C GLU A 2 -34.33 2.14 -19.99
N GLU A 3 -34.41 1.66 -21.23
CA GLU A 3 -33.30 0.99 -21.89
C GLU A 3 -32.19 2.01 -22.11
N LEU A 4 -31.24 2.07 -21.17
CA LEU A 4 -29.98 2.79 -21.37
C LEU A 4 -29.40 2.37 -22.73
N SER A 5 -29.22 3.36 -23.61
CA SER A 5 -28.67 3.15 -24.94
C SER A 5 -27.30 2.47 -24.82
N VAL A 6 -26.94 1.64 -25.81
CA VAL A 6 -25.66 0.91 -25.80
C VAL A 6 -24.46 1.88 -25.66
N SER A 7 -24.59 3.11 -26.16
CA SER A 7 -23.61 4.19 -26.00
C SER A 7 -23.41 4.59 -24.53
N ASP A 8 -24.51 4.81 -23.79
CA ASP A 8 -24.45 5.24 -22.39
C ASP A 8 -23.83 4.17 -21.48
N ARG A 9 -24.09 2.88 -21.76
CA ARG A 9 -23.51 1.77 -20.99
C ARG A 9 -21.99 1.68 -21.20
N THR A 10 -21.53 1.87 -22.44
CA THR A 10 -20.11 1.85 -22.78
C THR A 10 -19.39 3.02 -22.11
N ASP A 11 -19.95 4.23 -22.13
CA ASP A 11 -19.37 5.40 -21.48
C ASP A 11 -19.28 5.25 -19.95
N VAL A 12 -20.30 4.66 -19.33
CA VAL A 12 -20.28 4.35 -17.89
C VAL A 12 -19.17 3.35 -17.55
N LEU A 13 -18.98 2.31 -18.38
CA LEU A 13 -17.94 1.31 -18.18
C LEU A 13 -16.54 1.87 -18.41
N LEU A 14 -16.34 2.71 -19.42
CA LEU A 14 -15.06 3.41 -19.66
C LEU A 14 -14.73 4.36 -18.51
N LYS A 15 -15.73 5.09 -17.99
CA LYS A 15 -15.54 5.95 -16.82
C LYS A 15 -15.23 5.13 -15.57
N ALA A 16 -15.82 3.95 -15.40
CA ALA A 16 -15.50 3.04 -14.31
C ALA A 16 -14.06 2.50 -14.43
N LEU A 17 -13.62 2.16 -15.64
CA LEU A 17 -12.25 1.72 -15.96
C LEU A 17 -11.22 2.80 -15.57
N ASP A 18 -11.39 4.03 -16.06
CA ASP A 18 -10.48 5.14 -15.81
C ASP A 18 -10.38 5.46 -14.30
N ASN A 19 -11.52 5.46 -13.60
CA ASN A 19 -11.56 5.62 -12.15
C ASN A 19 -10.80 4.51 -11.42
N GLN A 20 -10.90 3.26 -11.87
CA GLN A 20 -10.20 2.14 -11.26
C GLN A 20 -8.68 2.22 -11.50
N ILE A 21 -8.24 2.54 -12.72
CA ILE A 21 -6.82 2.75 -13.07
C ILE A 21 -6.23 3.87 -12.21
N LYS A 22 -6.89 5.03 -12.17
CA LYS A 22 -6.48 6.17 -11.33
C LYS A 22 -6.43 5.81 -9.85
N SER A 23 -7.36 4.98 -9.37
CA SER A 23 -7.38 4.53 -7.96
C SER A 23 -6.17 3.65 -7.60
N ILE A 24 -5.64 2.91 -8.57
CA ILE A 24 -4.47 2.05 -8.42
C ILE A 24 -3.21 2.90 -8.37
N GLU A 25 -3.01 3.81 -9.34
CA GLU A 25 -1.85 4.73 -9.35
C GLU A 25 -1.78 5.60 -8.08
N GLN A 26 -2.92 6.20 -7.70
CA GLN A 26 -3.00 6.96 -6.45
C GLN A 26 -2.76 6.08 -5.22
N GLY A 27 -3.11 4.80 -5.29
CA GLY A 27 -2.84 3.83 -4.25
C GLY A 27 -1.34 3.61 -4.05
N GLU A 28 -0.59 3.45 -5.13
CA GLU A 28 0.86 3.22 -5.10
C GLU A 28 1.62 4.43 -4.55
N ASN A 29 1.30 5.64 -5.04
CA ASN A 29 1.94 6.87 -4.54
C ASN A 29 1.71 7.06 -3.03
N ARG A 30 0.49 6.77 -2.57
CA ARG A 30 0.16 6.82 -1.14
C ARG A 30 0.93 5.77 -0.34
N GLU A 31 1.06 4.54 -0.84
CA GLU A 31 1.86 3.49 -0.18
C GLU A 31 3.32 3.91 -0.01
N GLN A 32 3.93 4.49 -1.04
CA GLN A 32 5.30 4.99 -0.98
C GLN A 32 5.43 6.16 0.00
N GLN A 33 4.51 7.13 -0.04
CA GLN A 33 4.51 8.26 0.87
C GLN A 33 4.37 7.81 2.33
N PHE A 34 3.48 6.85 2.61
CA PHE A 34 3.33 6.28 3.95
C PHE A 34 4.60 5.58 4.41
N PHE A 35 5.23 4.78 3.55
CA PHE A 35 6.50 4.13 3.88
C PHE A 35 7.59 5.16 4.22
N GLN A 36 7.72 6.22 3.43
CA GLN A 36 8.67 7.31 3.69
C GLN A 36 8.37 8.04 5.00
N TRP A 37 7.09 8.29 5.30
CA TRP A 37 6.69 8.93 6.56
C TRP A 37 7.00 8.04 7.76
N SER A 38 6.64 6.75 7.70
CA SER A 38 6.88 5.80 8.80
C SER A 38 8.38 5.59 9.06
N THR A 39 9.19 5.49 8.00
CA THR A 39 10.65 5.37 8.14
C THR A 39 11.29 6.64 8.69
N SER A 40 10.84 7.82 8.24
CA SER A 40 11.31 9.11 8.76
C SER A 40 10.95 9.29 10.24
N LEU A 41 9.74 8.87 10.64
CA LEU A 41 9.31 8.90 12.03
C LEU A 41 10.14 7.96 12.92
N LEU A 42 10.44 6.75 12.43
CA LEU A 42 11.33 5.81 13.12
C LEU A 42 12.75 6.36 13.28
N LEU A 43 13.31 6.99 12.26
CA LEU A 43 14.61 7.66 12.31
C LEU A 43 14.62 8.84 13.29
N ALA A 44 13.56 9.65 13.30
CA ALA A 44 13.42 10.75 14.23
C ALA A 44 13.33 10.25 15.68
N ALA A 45 12.54 9.19 15.93
CA ALA A 45 12.45 8.55 17.23
C ALA A 45 13.80 7.98 17.68
N PHE A 46 14.52 7.33 16.77
CA PHE A 46 15.88 6.84 17.03
C PHE A 46 16.83 7.98 17.44
N GLY A 47 16.87 9.06 16.65
CA GLY A 47 17.70 10.22 16.93
C GLY A 47 17.36 10.88 18.27
N ALA A 48 16.07 10.97 18.61
CA ALA A 48 15.63 11.50 19.90
C ALA A 48 16.08 10.63 21.08
N VAL A 49 15.96 9.29 20.97
CA VAL A 49 16.42 8.35 22.00
C VAL A 49 17.93 8.45 22.20
N VAL A 50 18.70 8.53 21.12
CA VAL A 50 20.15 8.71 21.18
C VAL A 50 20.52 10.06 21.79
N ALA A 51 19.84 11.15 21.42
CA ALA A 51 20.11 12.48 22.01
C ALA A 51 19.80 12.54 23.53
N LEU A 52 18.87 11.71 23.99
CA LEU A 52 18.50 11.61 25.41
C LEU A 52 19.46 10.71 26.21
N SER A 53 20.34 9.94 25.57
CA SER A 53 21.25 9.00 26.24
C SER A 53 22.18 9.69 27.23
N ASP A 54 22.80 10.80 26.81
CA ASP A 54 23.80 11.53 27.60
C ASP A 54 23.18 12.39 28.72
N ARG A 55 21.86 12.62 28.67
CA ARG A 55 21.14 13.44 29.67
C ARG A 55 20.37 12.62 30.68
N SER A 56 20.53 11.30 30.70
CA SER A 56 19.84 10.39 31.60
C SER A 56 20.40 10.46 33.04
N SER A 57 20.31 11.63 33.67
CA SER A 57 20.15 11.68 35.13
C SER A 57 18.98 10.75 35.47
N ALA A 58 19.24 9.69 36.26
CA ALA A 58 18.35 8.55 36.48
C ALA A 58 16.87 8.95 36.45
N LEU A 59 16.19 8.69 35.32
CA LEU A 59 14.78 9.03 35.16
C LEU A 59 14.00 8.33 36.28
N PRO A 60 13.08 9.03 36.97
CA PRO A 60 12.20 8.35 37.90
C PRO A 60 11.39 7.31 37.11
N PHE A 61 11.53 6.05 37.51
CA PHE A 61 10.87 4.89 36.89
C PHE A 61 11.32 4.56 35.44
N PRO A 62 12.57 4.12 35.22
CA PRO A 62 13.12 3.86 33.88
C PRO A 62 12.34 2.80 33.10
N ILE A 63 11.79 1.79 33.78
CA ILE A 63 10.99 0.72 33.16
C ILE A 63 9.67 1.27 32.58
N LEU A 64 9.03 2.22 33.27
CA LEU A 64 7.78 2.84 32.80
C LEU A 64 8.04 3.70 31.55
N VAL A 65 9.12 4.48 31.55
CA VAL A 65 9.48 5.32 30.39
C VAL A 65 9.82 4.46 29.17
N LYS A 66 10.62 3.41 29.34
CA LYS A 66 10.98 2.46 28.27
C LYS A 66 9.76 1.76 27.68
N SER A 67 8.84 1.31 28.52
CA SER A 67 7.62 0.63 28.06
C SER A 67 6.70 1.59 27.32
N LEU A 68 6.51 2.82 27.81
CA LEU A 68 5.74 3.85 27.11
C LEU A 68 6.34 4.21 25.75
N ALA A 69 7.67 4.43 25.69
CA ALA A 69 8.38 4.72 24.44
C ALA A 69 8.27 3.56 23.43
N THR A 70 8.35 2.31 23.91
CA THR A 70 8.16 1.12 23.07
C THR A 70 6.75 1.09 22.47
N VAL A 71 5.71 1.32 23.28
CA VAL A 71 4.32 1.34 22.79
C VAL A 71 4.12 2.45 21.75
N LEU A 72 4.68 3.64 22.02
CA LEU A 72 4.56 4.81 21.15
C LEU A 72 5.20 4.60 19.77
N VAL A 73 6.24 3.76 19.69
CA VAL A 73 6.89 3.38 18.42
C VAL A 73 6.19 2.19 17.75
N VAL A 74 5.87 1.14 18.51
CA VAL A 74 5.37 -0.13 17.96
C VAL A 74 3.94 0.02 17.42
N VAL A 75 3.06 0.73 18.11
CA VAL A 75 1.64 0.84 17.71
C VAL A 75 1.47 1.52 16.34
N PRO A 76 2.08 2.69 16.06
CA PRO A 76 1.98 3.32 14.74
C PRO A 76 2.55 2.47 13.61
N VAL A 77 3.65 1.74 13.88
CA VAL A 77 4.25 0.84 12.88
C VAL A 77 3.32 -0.34 12.58
N LEU A 78 2.75 -0.98 13.61
CA LEU A 78 1.80 -2.07 13.41
C LEU A 78 0.58 -1.61 12.60
N LEU A 79 0.02 -0.44 12.91
CA LEU A 79 -1.07 0.14 12.13
C LEU A 79 -0.67 0.39 10.68
N SER A 80 0.55 0.89 10.45
CA SER A 80 1.10 1.11 9.10
C SER A 80 1.22 -0.19 8.32
N ILE A 81 1.76 -1.24 8.93
CA ILE A 81 1.90 -2.57 8.32
C ILE A 81 0.52 -3.13 7.95
N ILE A 82 -0.43 -3.14 8.89
CA ILE A 82 -1.80 -3.61 8.65
C ILE A 82 -2.44 -2.85 7.50
N TRP A 83 -2.26 -1.52 7.46
CA TRP A 83 -2.82 -0.68 6.42
C TRP A 83 -2.25 -1.02 5.03
N ILE A 84 -0.93 -1.20 4.91
CA ILE A 84 -0.25 -1.61 3.68
C ILE A 84 -0.82 -2.95 3.15
N PHE A 85 -0.97 -3.95 4.03
CA PHE A 85 -1.53 -5.24 3.62
C PHE A 85 -3.01 -5.16 3.22
N ARG A 86 -3.82 -4.37 3.94
CA ARG A 86 -5.24 -4.15 3.57
C ARG A 86 -5.35 -3.44 2.22
N ARG A 87 -4.46 -2.50 1.92
CA ARG A 87 -4.44 -1.76 0.64
C ARG A 87 -4.02 -2.66 -0.51
N SER A 88 -2.98 -3.47 -0.33
CA SER A 88 -2.54 -4.47 -1.32
C SER A 88 -3.69 -5.41 -1.71
N ARG A 89 -4.44 -5.95 -0.74
CA ARG A 89 -5.62 -6.78 -1.02
C ARG A 89 -6.72 -6.05 -1.79
N ARG A 90 -6.96 -4.76 -1.49
CA ARG A 90 -7.92 -3.94 -2.25
C ARG A 90 -7.44 -3.69 -3.69
N SER A 91 -6.14 -3.49 -3.90
CA SER A 91 -5.58 -3.30 -5.25
C SER A 91 -5.79 -4.52 -6.14
N VAL A 92 -5.66 -5.74 -5.60
CA VAL A 92 -5.96 -6.99 -6.35
C VAL A 92 -7.44 -7.04 -6.76
N ARG A 93 -8.36 -6.72 -5.84
CA ARG A 93 -9.80 -6.68 -6.15
C ARG A 93 -10.17 -5.63 -7.18
N ASN A 94 -9.50 -4.48 -7.16
CA ASN A 94 -9.69 -3.44 -8.17
C ASN A 94 -9.18 -3.89 -9.54
N ALA A 95 -8.03 -4.57 -9.61
CA ALA A 95 -7.54 -5.16 -10.86
C ALA A 95 -8.49 -6.22 -11.40
N GLU A 96 -9.08 -7.04 -10.53
CA GLU A 96 -10.10 -8.02 -10.93
C GLU A 96 -11.37 -7.34 -11.48
N ALA A 97 -11.77 -6.20 -10.91
CA ALA A 97 -12.87 -5.41 -11.43
C ALA A 97 -12.57 -4.78 -12.81
N ILE A 98 -11.35 -4.29 -13.01
CA ILE A 98 -10.87 -3.76 -14.30
C ILE A 98 -10.97 -4.86 -15.37
N GLU A 99 -10.37 -6.03 -15.13
CA GLU A 99 -10.39 -7.12 -16.11
C GLU A 99 -11.82 -7.58 -16.44
N ARG A 100 -12.73 -7.59 -15.45
CA ARG A 100 -14.15 -7.93 -15.69
C ARG A 100 -14.84 -6.89 -16.59
N ILE A 101 -14.55 -5.61 -16.40
CA ILE A 101 -15.07 -4.52 -17.24
C ILE A 101 -14.48 -4.64 -18.66
N GLU A 102 -13.18 -4.90 -18.78
CA GLU A 102 -12.51 -5.04 -20.08
C GLU A 102 -13.05 -6.23 -20.88
N LYS A 103 -13.30 -7.37 -20.22
CA LYS A 103 -13.97 -8.53 -20.84
C LYS A 103 -15.40 -8.22 -21.26
N ALA A 104 -16.16 -7.50 -20.43
CA ALA A 104 -17.54 -7.11 -20.72
C ALA A 104 -17.62 -6.14 -21.91
N LEU A 105 -16.61 -5.28 -22.08
CA LEU A 105 -16.47 -4.39 -23.23
C LEU A 105 -15.87 -5.08 -24.47
N HIS A 106 -15.56 -6.37 -24.39
CA HIS A 106 -14.91 -7.13 -25.47
C HIS A 106 -13.59 -6.50 -25.95
N LEU A 107 -12.90 -5.76 -25.08
CA LEU A 107 -11.64 -5.08 -25.42
C LEU A 107 -10.53 -6.04 -25.84
N PHE A 108 -10.56 -7.28 -25.37
CA PHE A 108 -9.56 -8.29 -25.75
C PHE A 108 -9.87 -9.00 -27.06
N LYS A 109 -11.12 -8.94 -27.57
CA LYS A 109 -11.49 -9.69 -28.77
C LYS A 109 -10.95 -8.99 -30.01
N GLY A 110 -10.07 -9.66 -30.75
CA GLY A 110 -9.50 -9.15 -32.00
C GLY A 110 -10.56 -8.69 -33.01
N GLU A 111 -11.66 -9.43 -33.14
CA GLU A 111 -12.68 -9.14 -34.16
C GLU A 111 -13.55 -7.89 -33.87
N TYR A 112 -13.54 -7.35 -32.64
CA TYR A 112 -14.47 -6.28 -32.23
C TYR A 112 -13.98 -4.88 -32.59
N TYR A 113 -12.65 -4.68 -32.71
CA TYR A 113 -12.01 -3.38 -32.98
C TYR A 113 -11.31 -3.33 -34.36
N GLY A 114 -11.48 -4.33 -35.22
CA GLY A 114 -10.79 -4.46 -36.51
C GLY A 114 -9.54 -5.35 -36.41
N THR A 115 -8.68 -5.37 -37.43
CA THR A 115 -7.52 -6.29 -37.48
C THR A 115 -6.50 -6.13 -36.33
N ASP A 116 -6.53 -5.01 -35.61
CA ASP A 116 -5.64 -4.74 -34.47
C ASP A 116 -6.46 -4.27 -33.26
N SER A 117 -6.77 -5.18 -32.34
CA SER A 117 -7.26 -4.78 -31.02
C SER A 117 -6.16 -4.01 -30.29
N PRO A 118 -6.45 -2.86 -29.65
CA PRO A 118 -5.48 -2.14 -28.82
C PRO A 118 -5.06 -2.95 -27.58
N TYR A 119 -5.80 -4.00 -27.22
CA TYR A 119 -5.49 -4.91 -26.13
C TYR A 119 -5.39 -6.36 -26.65
N PRO A 120 -4.18 -6.95 -26.73
CA PRO A 120 -4.04 -8.33 -27.16
C PRO A 120 -4.66 -9.31 -26.14
N GLU A 121 -5.23 -10.41 -26.63
CA GLU A 121 -5.88 -11.44 -25.79
C GLU A 121 -4.95 -11.99 -24.71
N GLU A 122 -3.64 -12.03 -24.98
CA GLU A 122 -2.62 -12.46 -24.04
C GLU A 122 -2.51 -11.60 -22.77
N TRP A 123 -3.14 -10.43 -22.72
CA TRP A 123 -3.15 -9.56 -21.54
C TRP A 123 -4.27 -9.89 -20.57
N GLU A 124 -5.24 -10.71 -20.98
CA GLU A 124 -6.32 -11.17 -20.13
C GLU A 124 -5.76 -11.92 -18.91
N GLY A 125 -6.12 -11.50 -17.69
CA GLY A 125 -5.66 -12.13 -16.45
C GLY A 125 -4.27 -11.68 -15.97
N LYS A 126 -3.46 -11.04 -16.83
CA LYS A 126 -2.09 -10.62 -16.47
C LYS A 126 -2.08 -9.46 -15.50
N LEU A 127 -3.10 -8.60 -15.49
CA LEU A 127 -3.18 -7.46 -14.58
C LEU A 127 -3.37 -7.94 -13.14
N VAL A 128 -4.29 -8.89 -12.93
CA VAL A 128 -4.53 -9.51 -11.62
C VAL A 128 -3.32 -10.32 -11.17
N GLU A 129 -2.73 -11.12 -12.06
CA GLU A 129 -1.54 -11.93 -11.76
C GLU A 129 -0.34 -11.06 -11.35
N SER A 130 -0.07 -9.99 -12.10
CA SER A 130 0.99 -9.02 -11.79
C SER A 130 0.78 -8.38 -10.41
N ARG A 131 -0.47 -8.04 -10.08
CA ARG A 131 -0.83 -7.45 -8.78
C ARG A 131 -0.69 -8.42 -7.62
N LEU A 132 -1.06 -9.69 -7.82
CA LEU A 132 -0.85 -10.76 -6.83
C LEU A 132 0.64 -11.03 -6.57
N ARG A 133 1.49 -10.91 -7.60
CA ARG A 133 2.94 -11.14 -7.50
C ARG A 133 3.72 -9.96 -6.93
N ARG A 134 3.10 -8.79 -6.72
CA ARG A 134 3.77 -7.58 -6.23
C ARG A 134 4.30 -7.78 -4.79
N LYS A 135 5.62 -7.83 -4.65
CA LYS A 135 6.32 -8.03 -3.36
C LYS A 135 6.57 -6.74 -2.57
N THR A 136 6.32 -5.56 -3.15
CA THR A 136 6.56 -4.25 -2.50
C THR A 136 5.95 -4.11 -1.10
N PRO A 137 4.68 -4.51 -0.85
CA PRO A 137 4.09 -4.46 0.48
C PRO A 137 4.86 -5.30 1.52
N VAL A 138 5.37 -6.45 1.09
CA VAL A 138 6.17 -7.35 1.93
C VAL A 138 7.50 -6.69 2.28
N TYR A 139 8.21 -6.15 1.28
CA TYR A 139 9.48 -5.44 1.51
C TYR A 139 9.30 -4.25 2.46
N TYR A 140 8.27 -3.42 2.27
CA TYR A 140 8.01 -2.29 3.16
C TYR A 140 7.72 -2.73 4.59
N SER A 141 6.91 -3.78 4.76
CA SER A 141 6.61 -4.32 6.09
C SER A 141 7.86 -4.86 6.79
N LEU A 142 8.74 -5.54 6.05
CA LEU A 142 9.97 -6.13 6.58
C LEU A 142 10.98 -5.05 7.00
N VAL A 143 11.17 -4.02 6.18
CA VAL A 143 12.05 -2.89 6.53
C VAL A 143 11.53 -2.15 7.76
N MET A 144 10.23 -1.84 7.82
CA MET A 144 9.65 -1.18 8.98
C MET A 144 9.76 -2.04 10.25
N ALA A 145 9.53 -3.35 10.15
CA ALA A 145 9.68 -4.26 11.29
C ALA A 145 11.12 -4.29 11.79
N LEU A 146 12.11 -4.41 10.89
CA LEU A 146 13.53 -4.44 11.25
C LEU A 146 13.95 -3.13 11.91
N MET A 147 13.60 -1.98 11.33
CA MET A 147 13.87 -0.67 11.93
C MET A 147 13.22 -0.53 13.31
N THR A 148 11.98 -1.00 13.46
CA THR A 148 11.28 -0.95 14.76
C THR A 148 12.00 -1.77 15.81
N ILE A 149 12.46 -2.98 15.47
CA ILE A 149 13.27 -3.81 16.38
C ILE A 149 14.54 -3.06 16.78
N CYS A 150 15.22 -2.40 15.86
CA CYS A 150 16.41 -1.60 16.16
C CYS A 150 16.09 -0.43 17.12
N VAL A 151 15.02 0.34 16.86
CA VAL A 151 14.62 1.45 17.73
C VAL A 151 14.25 0.95 19.13
N VAL A 152 13.48 -0.14 19.22
CA VAL A 152 13.12 -0.74 20.51
C VAL A 152 14.37 -1.24 21.23
N ALA A 153 15.27 -1.94 20.56
CA ALA A 153 16.52 -2.38 21.18
C ALA A 153 17.32 -1.20 21.75
N VAL A 154 17.41 -0.08 21.02
CA VAL A 154 18.06 1.14 21.50
C VAL A 154 17.33 1.77 22.68
N ILE A 155 16.00 1.85 22.67
CA ILE A 155 15.22 2.31 23.84
C ILE A 155 15.57 1.49 25.09
N TRP A 156 15.71 0.17 24.95
CA TRP A 156 15.98 -0.70 26.09
C TRP A 156 17.43 -0.68 26.56
N LEU A 157 18.38 -0.51 25.64
CA LEU A 157 19.83 -0.48 25.93
C LEU A 157 20.32 0.89 26.42
N VAL A 158 19.73 1.98 25.93
CA VAL A 158 20.29 3.33 26.05
C VAL A 158 19.49 4.25 26.96
N LEU A 159 18.15 4.16 26.92
CA LEU A 159 17.29 4.88 27.87
C LEU A 159 17.30 4.19 29.25
#